data_AF-A0A0U1DCQ5-F1
#
_entry.id   AF-A0A0U1DCQ5-F1
#
_cell.length_a   1.000
_cell.length_b   1.000
_cell.length_c   1.000
_cell.angle_alpha   90.00
_cell.angle_beta   90.00
_cell.angle_gamma   90.00
#
_symmetry.space_group_name_H-M   'P 1'
#
loop_
_entity.id
_entity.type
_entity.pdbx_description
1 polymer ?
#
loop_
_entity_poly.entity_id
_entity_poly.type
_entity_poly.pdbx_seq_one_letter_code
_entity_poly.pdbx_strand_id
1 'polypeptide(L)'
;MDLPFCQKQNPTFYRQIVTNLLRWSDSYDTPSRDYLEVAQYLSSLGFVNLREYYFIICANDEDEFDFHVINPFCNNRLEIVSDYDEDYDNPIMCDLCERDILPDTYKKQRYFSLEVKVNHLKVIEWFEKQLASLKITCNKVATGVYYVIVDTSLISLIIPECCPDNSYSAVDKLKTTPTALITFNKESLKPPLNLHIVPIADLICEDQSLNEVLHQTVEKGVPELLPNVSFQAFNCYSYIPLQQTKSTPAEKTFQLHIKGNDICVNGIGVIETQSKSGRIFFIFLDQFFHDFKSGISPEQYKTLNVGEIANRLENIHDVEQQIRKPINRMQKTIAEKLAITLGLNVKKDDIIQTLPWSGIGTKEYGYRLNPFTIVLKK
;
A
#
# COMPACT_ATOMS: atom_id res chain seq x y z
N MET A 1 5.27 33.02 1.17
CA MET A 1 6.27 32.66 2.19
C MET A 1 7.65 32.87 1.62
N ASP A 2 8.59 33.28 2.45
CA ASP A 2 10.00 33.44 2.05
C ASP A 2 10.61 32.06 1.73
N LEU A 3 11.61 32.06 0.84
CA LEU A 3 12.35 30.85 0.48
C LEU A 3 13.11 30.30 1.70
N PRO A 4 13.18 28.97 1.88
CA PRO A 4 13.90 28.34 3.00
C PRO A 4 15.33 28.83 3.13
N PHE A 5 15.76 29.09 4.36
CA PHE A 5 17.08 29.62 4.64
C PHE A 5 18.21 28.73 4.11
N CYS A 6 18.05 27.42 4.25
CA CYS A 6 19.01 26.42 3.75
C CYS A 6 19.18 26.44 2.22
N GLN A 7 18.18 26.90 1.45
CA GLN A 7 18.32 27.06 -0.01
C GLN A 7 19.40 28.11 -0.35
N LYS A 8 19.52 29.19 0.44
CA LYS A 8 20.50 30.25 0.20
C LYS A 8 21.91 29.86 0.65
N GLN A 9 22.01 29.04 1.69
CA GLN A 9 23.31 28.66 2.28
C GLN A 9 23.93 27.43 1.64
N ASN A 10 23.11 26.42 1.31
CA ASN A 10 23.58 25.17 0.74
C ASN A 10 22.51 24.57 -0.22
N PRO A 11 22.47 25.03 -1.48
CA PRO A 11 21.50 24.58 -2.48
C PRO A 11 21.49 23.06 -2.67
N THR A 12 22.65 22.40 -2.62
CA THR A 12 22.77 20.94 -2.75
C THR A 12 22.05 20.21 -1.61
N PHE A 13 22.21 20.70 -0.37
CA PHE A 13 21.54 20.12 0.79
C PHE A 13 20.03 20.36 0.75
N TYR A 14 19.61 21.56 0.36
CA TYR A 14 18.20 21.89 0.12
C TYR A 14 17.55 20.95 -0.92
N ARG A 15 18.20 20.78 -2.08
CA ARG A 15 17.76 19.86 -3.14
C ARG A 15 17.62 18.43 -2.63
N GLN A 16 18.55 17.96 -1.79
CA GLN A 16 18.48 16.63 -1.20
C GLN A 16 17.25 16.47 -0.28
N ILE A 17 16.95 17.48 0.54
CA ILE A 17 15.75 17.49 1.40
C ILE A 17 14.48 17.46 0.55
N VAL A 18 14.38 18.31 -0.46
CA VAL A 18 13.22 18.33 -1.39
C VAL A 18 13.06 16.98 -2.09
N THR A 19 14.16 16.40 -2.56
CA THR A 19 14.16 15.07 -3.18
C THR A 19 13.61 14.03 -2.23
N ASN A 20 14.06 14.00 -0.98
CA ASN A 20 13.60 13.03 0.02
C ASN A 20 12.11 13.20 0.33
N LEU A 21 11.65 14.44 0.56
CA LEU A 21 10.27 14.77 0.90
C LEU A 21 9.27 14.42 -0.22
N LEU A 22 9.70 14.54 -1.48
CA LEU A 22 8.86 14.26 -2.65
C LEU A 22 8.93 12.80 -3.09
N ARG A 23 9.89 12.02 -2.58
CA ARG A 23 10.18 10.66 -3.04
C ARG A 23 9.00 9.71 -2.80
N TRP A 24 8.51 9.67 -1.56
CA TRP A 24 7.42 8.82 -1.10
C TRP A 24 6.69 9.49 0.06
N SER A 25 5.46 9.06 0.33
CA SER A 25 4.83 9.38 1.61
C SER A 25 5.48 8.53 2.69
N ASP A 26 6.09 9.17 3.68
CA ASP A 26 6.88 8.52 4.73
C ASP A 26 6.83 9.32 6.05
N SER A 27 7.32 8.73 7.13
CA SER A 27 7.45 9.37 8.44
C SER A 27 8.91 9.60 8.78
N TYR A 28 9.24 10.82 9.20
CA TYR A 28 10.60 11.22 9.54
C TYR A 28 10.68 11.47 11.04
N ASP A 29 11.50 10.67 11.72
CA ASP A 29 11.70 10.77 13.16
C ASP A 29 12.76 11.82 13.49
N THR A 30 12.45 12.71 14.41
CA THR A 30 13.34 13.81 14.84
C THR A 30 13.99 14.58 13.68
N PRO A 31 13.20 15.07 12.70
CA PRO A 31 13.73 15.81 11.56
C PRO A 31 14.48 17.06 12.02
N SER A 32 15.56 17.41 11.30
CA SER A 32 16.31 18.63 11.59
C SER A 32 15.46 19.88 11.33
N ARG A 33 15.88 21.01 11.90
CA ARG A 33 15.19 22.30 11.67
C ARG A 33 15.10 22.68 10.19
N ASP A 34 16.17 22.46 9.43
CA ASP A 34 16.18 22.70 7.98
C ASP A 34 15.15 21.81 7.27
N TYR A 35 15.03 20.54 7.69
CA TYR A 35 14.07 19.60 7.13
C TYR A 35 12.63 20.07 7.35
N LEU A 36 12.31 20.53 8.56
CA LEU A 36 11.01 21.09 8.92
C LEU A 36 10.69 22.34 8.10
N GLU A 37 11.67 23.25 7.95
CA GLU A 37 11.49 24.49 7.18
C GLU A 37 11.16 24.20 5.71
N VAL A 38 11.88 23.26 5.08
CA VAL A 38 11.61 22.85 3.70
C VAL A 38 10.27 22.14 3.58
N ALA A 39 9.93 21.25 4.52
CA ALA A 39 8.65 20.56 4.53
C ALA A 39 7.48 21.56 4.63
N GLN A 40 7.57 22.54 5.53
CA GLN A 40 6.57 23.60 5.67
C GLN A 40 6.47 24.46 4.41
N TYR A 41 7.60 24.78 3.76
CA TYR A 41 7.60 25.48 2.49
C TYR A 41 6.87 24.69 1.40
N LEU A 42 7.20 23.40 1.19
CA LEU A 42 6.53 22.54 0.20
C LEU A 42 5.04 22.35 0.54
N SER A 43 4.68 22.30 1.82
CA SER A 43 3.30 22.24 2.30
C SER A 43 2.52 23.49 1.92
N SER A 44 3.14 24.67 2.01
CA SER A 44 2.51 25.92 1.60
C SER A 44 2.28 26.05 0.10
N LEU A 45 3.07 25.33 -0.71
CA LEU A 45 2.84 25.17 -2.14
C LEU A 45 1.74 24.12 -2.45
N GLY A 46 1.30 23.39 -1.43
CA GLY A 46 0.34 22.29 -1.53
C GLY A 46 0.95 20.98 -2.05
N PHE A 47 2.27 20.87 -2.14
CA PHE A 47 2.95 19.69 -2.69
C PHE A 47 2.99 18.52 -1.71
N VAL A 48 2.98 18.81 -0.41
CA VAL A 48 2.94 17.80 0.65
C VAL A 48 1.91 18.18 1.70
N ASN A 49 1.29 17.18 2.31
CA ASN A 49 0.52 17.33 3.54
C ASN A 49 1.37 16.86 4.70
N LEU A 50 1.37 17.63 5.78
CA LEU A 50 2.16 17.35 6.97
C LEU A 50 1.24 16.95 8.11
N ARG A 51 1.62 15.92 8.86
CA ARG A 51 1.02 15.58 10.14
C ARG A 51 2.13 15.39 11.16
N GLU A 52 2.12 16.27 12.15
CA GLU A 52 3.01 16.20 13.30
C GLU A 52 2.37 15.34 14.37
N TYR A 53 3.13 14.40 14.92
CA TYR A 53 2.67 13.56 16.02
C TYR A 53 3.85 13.14 16.91
N TYR A 54 3.54 12.80 18.15
CA TYR A 54 4.50 12.20 19.06
C TYR A 54 4.24 10.71 19.13
N PHE A 55 5.30 9.95 19.38
CA PHE A 55 5.19 8.53 19.65
C PHE A 55 6.13 8.12 20.77
N ILE A 56 5.80 7.01 21.39
CA ILE A 56 6.67 6.31 22.34
C ILE A 56 6.95 4.91 21.85
N ILE A 57 8.02 4.32 22.36
CA ILE A 57 8.36 2.93 22.09
C ILE A 57 7.93 2.09 23.30
N CYS A 58 7.26 0.96 23.03
CA CYS A 58 6.67 0.11 24.07
C CYS A 58 7.71 -0.41 25.08
N ALA A 59 8.81 -0.98 24.59
CA ALA A 59 9.99 -1.34 25.38
C ALA A 59 11.20 -0.72 24.70
N ASN A 60 11.79 0.28 25.35
CA ASN A 60 12.94 1.03 24.87
C ASN A 60 14.12 0.81 25.82
N ASP A 61 15.25 0.39 25.30
CA ASP A 61 16.45 0.11 26.12
C ASP A 61 17.04 1.38 26.76
N GLU A 62 16.67 2.56 26.25
CA GLU A 62 17.07 3.86 26.80
C GLU A 62 16.19 4.32 27.98
N ASP A 63 14.99 3.72 28.15
CA ASP A 63 14.07 4.09 29.23
C ASP A 63 14.39 3.28 30.51
N GLU A 64 14.77 3.98 31.60
CA GLU A 64 15.20 3.35 32.86
C GLU A 64 14.12 2.44 33.49
N PHE A 65 12.84 2.74 33.27
CA PHE A 65 11.74 1.95 33.81
C PHE A 65 11.38 0.73 32.95
N ASP A 66 12.01 0.54 31.79
CA ASP A 66 11.75 -0.58 30.89
C ASP A 66 12.64 -1.83 31.12
N PHE A 67 13.59 -1.78 32.07
CA PHE A 67 14.44 -2.94 32.41
C PHE A 67 13.67 -4.11 33.05
N HIS A 68 12.42 -3.92 33.49
CA HIS A 68 11.62 -4.93 34.20
C HIS A 68 10.35 -5.35 33.44
N VAL A 69 10.34 -5.16 32.13
CA VAL A 69 9.15 -5.37 31.30
C VAL A 69 9.00 -6.84 30.91
N ILE A 70 7.76 -7.34 30.90
CA ILE A 70 7.40 -8.73 30.57
C ILE A 70 7.92 -9.15 29.20
N ASN A 71 7.93 -8.23 28.22
CA ASN A 71 8.54 -8.43 26.91
C ASN A 71 9.46 -7.24 26.56
N PRO A 72 10.76 -7.32 26.91
CA PRO A 72 11.71 -6.24 26.68
C PRO A 72 12.03 -6.06 25.19
N PHE A 73 11.65 -6.99 24.32
CA PHE A 73 11.92 -6.93 22.88
C PHE A 73 10.79 -6.27 22.08
N CYS A 74 9.74 -5.76 22.74
CA CYS A 74 8.62 -5.13 22.04
C CYS A 74 8.95 -3.69 21.62
N ASN A 75 9.47 -3.53 20.41
CA ASN A 75 9.81 -2.24 19.80
C ASN A 75 8.62 -1.52 19.14
N ASN A 76 7.41 -1.80 19.61
CA ASN A 76 6.20 -1.25 19.00
C ASN A 76 6.15 0.28 19.15
N ARG A 77 5.71 0.97 18.10
CA ARG A 77 5.60 2.43 18.07
C ARG A 77 4.16 2.83 18.30
N LEU A 78 3.92 3.58 19.37
CA LEU A 78 2.58 3.97 19.78
C LEU A 78 2.46 5.48 19.68
N GLU A 79 1.59 5.93 18.79
CA GLU A 79 1.26 7.35 18.64
C GLU A 79 0.57 7.86 19.91
N ILE A 80 1.02 9.02 20.38
CA ILE A 80 0.46 9.74 21.52
C ILE A 80 0.18 11.18 21.12
N VAL A 81 -0.87 11.75 21.71
CA VAL A 81 -1.13 13.19 21.60
C VAL A 81 -0.06 13.98 22.34
N SER A 82 0.26 15.17 21.85
CA SER A 82 1.35 16.00 22.39
C SER A 82 1.16 16.36 23.86
N ASP A 83 -0.10 16.56 24.26
CA ASP A 83 -0.58 16.93 25.58
C ASP A 83 -1.11 15.73 26.37
N TYR A 84 -0.75 14.50 25.97
CA TYR A 84 -1.17 13.29 26.68
C TYR A 84 -0.85 13.39 28.17
N ASP A 85 -1.88 13.19 29.00
CA ASP A 85 -1.84 13.25 30.45
C ASP A 85 -2.57 12.03 31.03
N GLU A 86 -1.82 11.15 31.70
CA GLU A 86 -2.36 9.92 32.30
C GLU A 86 -3.52 10.14 33.28
N ASP A 87 -3.63 11.31 33.91
CA ASP A 87 -4.69 11.60 34.87
C ASP A 87 -6.05 11.85 34.18
N TYR A 88 -6.03 12.21 32.89
CA TYR A 88 -7.22 12.59 32.12
C TYR A 88 -7.47 11.70 30.90
N ASP A 89 -6.43 11.10 30.32
CA ASP A 89 -6.50 10.30 29.11
C ASP A 89 -6.67 8.80 29.39
N ASN A 90 -7.18 8.08 28.38
CA ASN A 90 -7.31 6.63 28.49
C ASN A 90 -5.92 5.97 28.47
N PRO A 91 -5.71 4.91 29.27
CA PRO A 91 -4.46 4.14 29.27
C PRO A 91 -4.09 3.67 27.86
N ILE A 92 -2.82 3.83 27.50
CA ILE A 92 -2.29 3.37 26.22
C ILE A 92 -1.99 1.88 26.31
N MET A 93 -2.67 1.08 25.49
CA MET A 93 -2.40 -0.34 25.35
C MET A 93 -1.53 -0.61 24.13
N CYS A 94 -0.42 -1.33 24.33
CA CYS A 94 0.37 -1.82 23.21
C CYS A 94 -0.42 -2.85 22.40
N ASP A 95 -0.65 -2.61 21.11
CA ASP A 95 -1.38 -3.54 20.24
C ASP A 95 -0.58 -4.80 19.86
N LEU A 96 0.74 -4.81 20.08
CA LEU A 96 1.59 -5.98 19.82
C LEU A 96 1.76 -6.91 21.03
N CYS A 97 2.01 -6.36 22.22
CA CYS A 97 2.27 -7.16 23.42
C CYS A 97 1.17 -7.06 24.49
N GLU A 98 0.09 -6.31 24.21
CA GLU A 98 -1.07 -6.14 25.09
C GLU A 98 -0.71 -5.60 26.49
N ARG A 99 0.41 -4.87 26.60
CA ARG A 99 0.88 -4.20 27.83
C ARG A 99 0.21 -2.84 28.00
N ASP A 100 -0.24 -2.55 29.22
CA ASP A 100 -0.55 -1.18 29.67
C ASP A 100 0.73 -0.35 29.72
N ILE A 101 0.73 0.76 29.01
CA ILE A 101 1.83 1.72 28.99
C ILE A 101 1.34 3.01 29.61
N LEU A 102 2.10 3.43 30.62
CA LEU A 102 1.94 4.68 31.34
C LEU A 102 3.15 5.58 30.96
N PRO A 103 3.02 6.44 29.94
CA PRO A 103 4.12 7.30 29.47
C PRO A 103 4.71 8.25 30.51
N ASP A 104 3.89 8.91 31.33
CA ASP A 104 4.30 9.88 32.35
C ASP A 104 4.79 9.19 33.62
N THR A 105 4.07 8.17 34.10
CA THR A 105 4.48 7.39 35.28
C THR A 105 5.81 6.68 35.03
N TYR A 106 6.01 6.11 33.82
CA TYR A 106 7.26 5.45 33.44
C TYR A 106 8.29 6.39 32.82
N LYS A 107 8.01 7.71 32.75
CA LYS A 107 8.88 8.74 32.17
C LYS A 107 9.43 8.34 30.79
N LYS A 108 8.56 7.78 29.95
CA LYS A 108 8.89 7.33 28.60
C LYS A 108 9.44 8.47 27.77
N GLN A 109 10.51 8.21 27.03
CA GLN A 109 11.00 9.14 26.04
C GLN A 109 9.94 9.34 24.94
N ARG A 110 9.53 10.60 24.75
CA ARG A 110 8.62 11.01 23.67
C ARG A 110 9.45 11.39 22.45
N TYR A 111 9.21 10.72 21.33
CA TYR A 111 9.84 11.00 20.06
C TYR A 111 8.89 11.81 19.18
N PHE A 112 9.42 12.85 18.55
CA PHE A 112 8.67 13.63 17.56
C PHE A 112 8.83 13.00 16.18
N SER A 113 7.74 12.88 15.43
CA SER A 113 7.75 12.43 14.06
C SER A 113 6.92 13.35 13.16
N LEU A 114 7.37 13.50 11.92
CA LEU A 114 6.66 14.21 10.87
C LEU A 114 6.24 13.21 9.79
N GLU A 115 4.95 12.91 9.71
CA GLU A 115 4.37 12.18 8.57
C GLU A 115 4.19 13.16 7.40
N VAL A 116 4.75 12.80 6.25
CA VAL A 116 4.69 13.56 5.01
C VAL A 116 3.92 12.76 3.99
N LYS A 117 2.86 13.33 3.42
CA LYS A 117 2.08 12.74 2.33
C LYS A 117 2.19 13.58 1.08
N VAL A 118 2.76 13.02 0.01
CA VAL A 118 2.96 13.73 -1.25
C VAL A 118 1.63 13.90 -1.98
N ASN A 119 1.32 15.13 -2.38
CA ASN A 119 0.16 15.46 -3.18
C ASN A 119 0.55 15.54 -4.67
N HIS A 120 0.61 14.37 -5.32
CA HIS A 120 1.02 14.28 -6.72
C HIS A 120 0.15 15.14 -7.66
N LEU A 121 -1.14 15.31 -7.37
CA LEU A 121 -2.03 16.16 -8.18
C LEU A 121 -1.60 17.62 -8.17
N LYS A 122 -1.27 18.17 -6.99
CA LYS A 122 -0.81 19.57 -6.88
C LYS A 122 0.54 19.79 -7.54
N VAL A 123 1.44 18.82 -7.46
CA VAL A 123 2.73 18.87 -8.14
C VAL A 123 2.53 18.83 -9.68
N ILE A 124 1.61 18.01 -10.18
CA ILE A 124 1.23 17.99 -11.60
C ILE A 124 0.62 19.33 -12.05
N GLU A 125 -0.30 19.90 -11.26
CA GLU A 125 -0.87 21.23 -11.57
C GLU A 125 0.22 22.31 -11.66
N TRP A 126 1.22 22.26 -10.77
CA TRP A 126 2.37 23.16 -10.85
C TRP A 126 3.20 22.91 -12.12
N PHE A 127 3.49 21.64 -12.44
CA PHE A 127 4.25 21.28 -13.64
C PHE A 127 3.54 21.75 -14.93
N GLU A 128 2.22 21.58 -15.01
CA GLU A 128 1.41 22.06 -16.15
C GLU A 128 1.44 23.59 -16.27
N LYS A 129 1.46 24.32 -15.15
CA LYS A 129 1.65 25.78 -15.16
C LYS A 129 3.03 26.18 -15.68
N GLN A 130 4.08 25.42 -15.33
CA GLN A 130 5.42 25.65 -15.88
C GLN A 130 5.47 25.35 -17.39
N LEU A 131 4.82 24.30 -17.87
CA LEU A 131 4.71 24.05 -19.31
C LEU A 131 3.97 25.18 -20.04
N ALA A 132 2.88 25.68 -19.46
CA ALA A 132 2.11 26.77 -20.04
C ALA A 132 2.88 28.10 -20.08
N SER A 133 3.75 28.35 -19.10
CA SER A 133 4.55 29.59 -19.02
C SER A 133 5.59 29.70 -20.14
N LEU A 134 6.05 28.56 -20.68
CA LEU A 134 7.00 28.50 -21.79
C LEU A 134 6.43 28.95 -23.14
N LYS A 135 5.10 29.12 -23.26
CA LYS A 135 4.41 29.52 -24.50
C LYS A 135 4.70 28.62 -25.72
N ILE A 136 4.99 27.35 -25.46
CA ILE A 136 5.22 26.32 -26.48
C ILE A 136 3.94 25.55 -26.80
N THR A 137 3.91 24.89 -27.97
CA THR A 137 2.76 24.03 -28.33
C THR A 137 2.85 22.74 -27.53
N CYS A 138 1.98 22.61 -26.53
CA CYS A 138 1.89 21.47 -25.65
C CYS A 138 0.48 20.86 -25.72
N ASN A 139 0.40 19.55 -25.89
CA ASN A 139 -0.84 18.79 -25.84
C ASN A 139 -0.78 17.76 -24.70
N LYS A 140 -1.73 17.84 -23.78
CA LYS A 140 -1.92 16.86 -22.72
C LYS A 140 -2.70 15.67 -23.25
N VAL A 141 -2.06 14.51 -23.31
CA VAL A 141 -2.66 13.27 -23.86
C VAL A 141 -3.32 12.46 -22.75
N ALA A 142 -2.67 12.39 -21.60
CA ALA A 142 -3.17 11.76 -20.39
C ALA A 142 -2.60 12.47 -19.16
N THR A 143 -3.09 12.16 -17.97
CA THR A 143 -2.47 12.64 -16.73
C THR A 143 -1.01 12.17 -16.68
N GLY A 144 -0.09 13.13 -16.53
CA GLY A 144 1.34 12.85 -16.53
C GLY A 144 1.96 12.55 -17.90
N VAL A 145 1.23 12.72 -19.03
CA VAL A 145 1.78 12.49 -20.38
C VAL A 145 1.49 13.68 -21.28
N TYR A 146 2.55 14.29 -21.78
CA TYR A 146 2.50 15.50 -22.60
C TYR A 146 3.30 15.32 -23.89
N TYR A 147 2.75 15.80 -24.99
CA TYR A 147 3.48 15.97 -26.24
C TYR A 147 3.77 17.45 -26.45
N VAL A 148 5.05 17.76 -26.63
CA VAL A 148 5.54 19.13 -26.73
C VAL A 148 6.30 19.29 -28.04
N ILE A 149 6.01 20.36 -28.77
CA ILE A 149 6.78 20.70 -29.98
C ILE A 149 7.80 21.77 -29.59
N VAL A 150 9.07 21.44 -29.79
CA VAL A 150 10.21 22.35 -29.56
C VAL A 150 10.96 22.45 -30.87
N ASP A 151 11.12 23.67 -31.36
CA ASP A 151 11.61 23.99 -32.70
C ASP A 151 10.79 23.27 -33.80
N THR A 152 11.25 22.09 -34.20
CA THR A 152 10.60 21.22 -35.21
C THR A 152 10.42 19.78 -34.72
N SER A 153 10.86 19.46 -33.50
CA SER A 153 10.86 18.10 -32.95
C SER A 153 9.68 17.90 -31.99
N LEU A 154 8.98 16.77 -32.15
CA LEU A 154 7.97 16.31 -31.21
C LEU A 154 8.63 15.55 -30.06
N ILE A 155 8.50 16.06 -28.85
CA ILE A 155 9.04 15.47 -27.62
C ILE A 155 7.90 14.88 -26.79
N SER A 156 8.13 13.71 -26.20
CA SER A 156 7.28 13.15 -25.16
C SER A 156 7.83 13.45 -23.78
N LEU A 157 7.01 14.06 -22.92
CA LEU A 157 7.28 14.21 -21.50
C LEU A 157 6.36 13.27 -20.72
N ILE A 158 6.93 12.41 -19.90
CA ILE A 158 6.17 11.41 -19.14
C ILE A 158 6.54 11.52 -17.66
N ILE A 159 5.53 11.56 -16.79
CA ILE A 159 5.63 11.44 -15.33
C ILE A 159 5.04 10.08 -14.94
N PRO A 160 5.87 9.02 -14.86
CA PRO A 160 5.39 7.65 -14.71
C PRO A 160 4.49 7.44 -13.49
N GLU A 161 4.85 8.04 -12.36
CA GLU A 161 4.14 7.91 -11.08
C GLU A 161 2.72 8.51 -11.12
N CYS A 162 2.44 9.40 -12.07
CA CYS A 162 1.14 10.04 -12.26
C CYS A 162 0.37 9.49 -13.48
N CYS A 163 0.97 8.55 -14.22
CA CYS A 163 0.36 7.98 -15.42
C CYS A 163 -0.41 6.70 -15.07
N PRO A 164 -1.75 6.68 -15.22
CA PRO A 164 -2.54 5.48 -14.93
C PRO A 164 -2.39 4.39 -16.01
N ASP A 165 -2.03 4.78 -17.24
CA ASP A 165 -1.86 3.86 -18.36
C ASP A 165 -0.37 3.58 -18.63
N ASN A 166 0.09 2.41 -18.19
CA ASN A 166 1.46 1.95 -18.40
C ASN A 166 1.84 1.78 -19.87
N SER A 167 0.87 1.77 -20.80
CA SER A 167 1.16 1.64 -22.23
C SER A 167 2.00 2.79 -22.77
N TYR A 168 1.98 3.99 -22.14
CA TYR A 168 2.82 5.13 -22.54
C TYR A 168 4.30 4.93 -22.18
N SER A 169 4.59 4.10 -21.18
CA SER A 169 5.94 3.72 -20.78
C SER A 169 6.47 2.48 -21.51
N ALA A 170 5.71 1.95 -22.49
CA ALA A 170 6.14 0.80 -23.27
C ALA A 170 7.35 1.15 -24.14
N VAL A 171 8.34 0.25 -24.17
CA VAL A 171 9.60 0.47 -24.89
C VAL A 171 9.39 0.84 -26.36
N ASP A 172 8.42 0.20 -27.02
CA ASP A 172 8.13 0.49 -28.43
C ASP A 172 7.62 1.92 -28.65
N LYS A 173 6.86 2.49 -27.69
CA LYS A 173 6.42 3.90 -27.76
C LYS A 173 7.55 4.86 -27.37
N LEU A 174 8.33 4.53 -26.34
CA LEU A 174 9.44 5.37 -25.90
C LEU A 174 10.52 5.52 -26.98
N LYS A 175 10.62 4.57 -27.92
CA LYS A 175 11.52 4.59 -29.08
C LYS A 175 10.99 5.34 -30.30
N THR A 176 9.77 5.87 -30.31
CA THR A 176 9.26 6.59 -31.50
C THR A 176 9.61 8.06 -31.51
N THR A 177 9.83 8.65 -30.34
CA THR A 177 10.04 10.10 -30.17
C THR A 177 11.12 10.35 -29.12
N PRO A 178 11.88 11.45 -29.22
CA PRO A 178 12.67 11.95 -28.10
C PRO A 178 11.81 12.04 -26.85
N THR A 179 12.25 11.40 -25.76
CA THR A 179 11.43 11.24 -24.55
C THR A 179 12.22 11.59 -23.29
N ALA A 180 11.63 12.45 -22.46
CA ALA A 180 12.10 12.73 -21.10
C ALA A 180 11.15 12.12 -20.07
N LEU A 181 11.73 11.44 -19.08
CA LEU A 181 11.02 10.96 -17.91
C LEU A 181 11.24 11.92 -16.76
N ILE A 182 10.17 12.52 -16.26
CA ILE A 182 10.17 13.34 -15.06
C ILE A 182 9.70 12.47 -13.88
N THR A 183 10.48 12.37 -12.81
CA THR A 183 10.23 11.37 -11.75
C THR A 183 10.35 11.96 -10.35
N PHE A 184 9.55 11.42 -9.43
CA PHE A 184 9.66 11.70 -8.00
C PHE A 184 10.78 10.85 -7.37
N ASN A 185 11.04 9.67 -7.93
CA ASN A 185 12.05 8.74 -7.43
C ASN A 185 12.91 8.16 -8.57
N LYS A 186 14.03 8.83 -8.87
CA LYS A 186 14.98 8.40 -9.90
C LYS A 186 15.54 6.99 -9.65
N GLU A 187 15.75 6.61 -8.39
CA GLU A 187 16.37 5.31 -8.05
C GLU A 187 15.48 4.11 -8.33
N SER A 188 14.15 4.28 -8.33
CA SER A 188 13.21 3.21 -8.69
C SER A 188 13.09 2.99 -10.19
N LEU A 189 13.50 3.97 -11.00
CA LEU A 189 13.43 3.86 -12.46
C LEU A 189 14.74 3.28 -12.99
N LYS A 190 14.64 2.10 -13.60
CA LYS A 190 15.74 1.45 -14.31
C LYS A 190 15.29 1.08 -15.72
N PRO A 191 14.98 2.07 -16.58
CA PRO A 191 14.52 1.79 -17.92
C PRO A 191 15.61 1.07 -18.73
N PRO A 192 15.24 0.11 -19.59
CA PRO A 192 16.20 -0.58 -20.46
C PRO A 192 16.70 0.33 -21.61
N LEU A 193 16.23 1.58 -21.65
CA LEU A 193 16.53 2.59 -22.65
C LEU A 193 17.40 3.69 -22.05
N ASN A 194 18.27 4.27 -22.88
CA ASN A 194 19.03 5.47 -22.54
C ASN A 194 18.14 6.72 -22.57
N LEU A 195 17.17 6.81 -21.65
CA LEU A 195 16.23 7.94 -21.54
C LEU A 195 16.87 9.15 -20.86
N HIS A 196 16.36 10.34 -21.13
CA HIS A 196 16.66 11.51 -20.31
C HIS A 196 15.76 11.48 -19.07
N ILE A 197 16.34 11.25 -17.88
CA ILE A 197 15.58 11.09 -16.62
C ILE A 197 15.89 12.25 -15.69
N VAL A 198 14.87 13.04 -15.37
CA VAL A 198 14.97 14.27 -14.58
C VAL A 198 14.13 14.14 -13.30
N PRO A 199 14.74 14.22 -12.12
CA PRO A 199 14.00 14.36 -10.86
C PRO A 199 13.14 15.63 -10.87
N ILE A 200 11.89 15.53 -10.42
CA ILE A 200 11.02 16.70 -10.31
C ILE A 200 11.54 17.71 -9.29
N ALA A 201 12.33 17.25 -8.30
CA ALA A 201 13.04 18.09 -7.36
C ALA A 201 14.00 19.08 -8.07
N ASP A 202 14.63 18.68 -9.18
CA ASP A 202 15.59 19.51 -9.92
C ASP A 202 14.88 20.68 -10.60
N LEU A 203 13.63 20.44 -11.05
CA LEU A 203 12.77 21.49 -11.61
C LEU A 203 12.25 22.44 -10.52
N ILE A 204 11.87 21.90 -9.35
CA ILE A 204 11.33 22.69 -8.23
C ILE A 204 12.42 23.56 -7.59
N CYS A 205 13.65 23.05 -7.51
CA CYS A 205 14.79 23.77 -6.95
C CYS A 205 15.46 24.73 -7.95
N GLU A 206 14.97 24.78 -9.19
CA GLU A 206 15.55 25.57 -10.30
C GLU A 206 17.01 25.19 -10.64
N ASP A 207 17.45 23.98 -10.27
CA ASP A 207 18.75 23.44 -10.66
C ASP A 207 18.81 23.13 -12.16
N GLN A 208 17.66 22.80 -12.74
CA GLN A 208 17.50 22.63 -14.18
C GLN A 208 16.18 23.25 -14.62
N SER A 209 16.22 24.10 -15.65
CA SER A 209 14.98 24.68 -16.19
C SER A 209 14.25 23.68 -17.08
N LEU A 210 12.91 23.76 -17.12
CA LEU A 210 12.12 22.90 -18.01
C LEU A 210 12.47 23.11 -19.49
N ASN A 211 12.89 24.32 -19.86
CA ASN A 211 13.36 24.61 -21.21
C ASN A 211 14.69 23.92 -21.52
N GLU A 212 15.63 23.88 -20.58
CA GLU A 212 16.87 23.09 -20.73
C GLU A 212 16.58 21.61 -20.88
N VAL A 213 15.66 21.05 -20.08
CA VAL A 213 15.26 19.64 -20.19
C VAL A 213 14.74 19.33 -21.59
N LEU A 214 13.88 20.21 -22.12
CA LEU A 214 13.32 20.08 -23.46
C LEU A 214 14.42 20.08 -24.54
N HIS A 215 15.29 21.09 -24.57
CA HIS A 215 16.37 21.17 -25.56
C HIS A 215 17.37 20.01 -25.44
N GLN A 216 17.76 19.63 -24.22
CA GLN A 216 18.63 18.46 -24.00
C GLN A 216 17.98 17.16 -24.47
N THR A 217 16.66 17.04 -24.36
CA THR A 217 15.92 15.87 -24.87
C THR A 217 15.91 15.85 -26.40
N VAL A 218 15.79 17.00 -27.06
CA VAL A 218 15.95 17.09 -28.53
C VAL A 218 17.36 16.67 -28.94
N GLU A 219 18.38 17.22 -28.30
CA GLU A 219 19.79 16.93 -28.60
C GLU A 219 20.12 15.45 -28.39
N LYS A 220 19.58 14.82 -27.33
CA LYS A 220 19.74 13.39 -27.06
C LYS A 220 19.05 12.51 -28.10
N GLY A 221 17.99 13.02 -28.74
CA GLY A 221 17.25 12.31 -29.77
C GLY A 221 16.42 11.14 -29.25
N VAL A 222 16.14 10.19 -30.14
CA VAL A 222 15.31 9.03 -29.84
C VAL A 222 16.06 8.07 -28.89
N PRO A 223 15.42 7.59 -27.81
CA PRO A 223 16.05 6.68 -26.85
C PRO A 223 16.50 5.35 -27.48
N GLU A 224 17.77 5.01 -27.31
CA GLU A 224 18.33 3.73 -27.74
C GLU A 224 18.31 2.68 -26.63
N LEU A 225 18.34 1.39 -27.00
CA LEU A 225 18.50 0.29 -26.03
C LEU A 225 19.89 0.33 -25.42
N LEU A 226 19.96 0.17 -24.11
CA LEU A 226 21.23 -0.01 -23.43
C LEU A 226 21.86 -1.36 -23.84
N PRO A 227 23.18 -1.41 -24.07
CA PRO A 227 23.87 -2.66 -24.41
C PRO A 227 23.77 -3.66 -23.25
N ASN A 228 23.68 -4.95 -23.57
CA ASN A 228 23.64 -6.07 -22.61
C ASN A 228 22.43 -6.10 -21.65
N VAL A 229 21.33 -5.43 -21.97
CA VAL A 229 20.08 -5.61 -21.24
C VAL A 229 19.39 -6.90 -21.69
N SER A 230 19.33 -7.90 -20.80
CA SER A 230 18.56 -9.13 -21.05
C SER A 230 17.08 -8.79 -21.23
N PHE A 231 16.43 -9.38 -22.23
CA PHE A 231 14.97 -9.26 -22.44
C PHE A 231 14.14 -9.71 -21.21
N GLN A 232 14.73 -10.48 -20.28
CA GLN A 232 14.08 -10.86 -19.02
C GLN A 232 14.06 -9.72 -17.98
N ALA A 233 14.91 -8.69 -18.12
CA ALA A 233 14.88 -7.47 -17.31
C ALA A 233 13.72 -6.51 -17.69
N PHE A 234 12.98 -6.82 -18.75
CA PHE A 234 11.77 -6.08 -19.14
C PHE A 234 10.62 -6.24 -18.15
N ASN A 235 10.68 -7.19 -17.21
CA ASN A 235 9.64 -7.40 -16.20
C ASN A 235 9.49 -6.24 -15.18
N CYS A 236 10.37 -5.23 -15.21
CA CYS A 236 10.26 -4.04 -14.35
C CYS A 236 9.26 -3.00 -14.88
N TYR A 237 8.92 -3.05 -16.17
CA TYR A 237 7.87 -2.24 -16.78
C TYR A 237 6.85 -3.21 -17.33
N SER A 238 5.70 -3.33 -16.66
CA SER A 238 4.57 -4.18 -17.03
C SER A 238 4.46 -4.35 -18.54
N TYR A 239 4.95 -5.47 -19.06
CA TYR A 239 4.75 -5.85 -20.45
C TYR A 239 3.24 -6.11 -20.59
N ILE A 240 2.51 -5.13 -21.10
CA ILE A 240 1.11 -5.27 -21.48
C ILE A 240 1.12 -5.47 -23.00
N PRO A 241 0.92 -6.70 -23.51
CA PRO A 241 0.73 -6.92 -24.93
C PRO A 241 -0.48 -6.11 -25.40
N LEU A 242 -0.36 -5.46 -26.57
CA LEU A 242 -1.38 -4.60 -27.19
C LEU A 242 -2.67 -5.33 -27.64
N GLN A 243 -2.92 -6.54 -27.17
CA GLN A 243 -4.20 -7.21 -27.25
C GLN A 243 -4.45 -7.96 -25.94
N GLN A 244 -5.05 -7.29 -24.96
CA GLN A 244 -5.86 -8.03 -24.00
C GLN A 244 -7.19 -8.35 -24.68
N THR A 245 -7.30 -9.54 -25.27
CA THR A 245 -8.47 -10.34 -24.89
C THR A 245 -8.45 -10.33 -23.38
N LYS A 246 -9.47 -9.74 -22.73
CA LYS A 246 -9.66 -9.82 -21.28
C LYS A 246 -9.37 -11.26 -20.89
N SER A 247 -8.20 -11.55 -20.35
CA SER A 247 -7.99 -12.81 -19.68
C SER A 247 -8.84 -12.66 -18.44
N THR A 248 -9.96 -13.36 -18.44
CA THR A 248 -10.71 -13.63 -17.23
C THR A 248 -9.67 -13.98 -16.17
N PRO A 249 -9.60 -13.27 -15.03
CA PRO A 249 -8.66 -13.63 -13.98
C PRO A 249 -8.85 -15.12 -13.75
N ALA A 250 -7.76 -15.90 -13.83
CA ALA A 250 -7.85 -17.34 -13.62
C ALA A 250 -8.65 -17.57 -12.34
N GLU A 251 -9.85 -18.13 -12.46
CA GLU A 251 -10.74 -18.33 -11.33
C GLU A 251 -9.97 -19.15 -10.31
N LYS A 252 -9.68 -18.55 -9.15
CA LYS A 252 -9.03 -19.26 -8.05
C LYS A 252 -10.05 -20.22 -7.47
N THR A 253 -10.09 -21.42 -8.03
CA THR A 253 -10.99 -22.47 -7.55
C THR A 253 -10.29 -23.37 -6.53
N PHE A 254 -10.95 -23.58 -5.40
CA PHE A 254 -10.53 -24.45 -4.31
C PHE A 254 -11.55 -25.57 -4.14
N GLN A 255 -11.07 -26.82 -4.22
CA GLN A 255 -11.91 -28.00 -4.09
C GLN A 255 -11.89 -28.51 -2.64
N LEU A 256 -13.06 -28.49 -2.00
CA LEU A 256 -13.22 -29.02 -0.65
C LEU A 256 -13.44 -30.53 -0.68
N HIS A 257 -12.69 -31.25 0.17
CA HIS A 257 -12.83 -32.69 0.37
C HIS A 257 -12.72 -32.99 1.86
N ILE A 258 -13.43 -34.01 2.35
CA ILE A 258 -13.24 -34.55 3.70
C ILE A 258 -12.52 -35.89 3.55
N LYS A 259 -11.32 -36.01 4.11
CA LYS A 259 -10.51 -37.23 4.03
C LYS A 259 -10.17 -37.71 5.44
N GLY A 260 -10.81 -38.78 5.87
CA GLY A 260 -10.64 -39.31 7.22
C GLY A 260 -11.07 -38.29 8.26
N ASN A 261 -10.13 -37.91 9.15
CA ASN A 261 -10.37 -36.93 10.20
C ASN A 261 -10.06 -35.49 9.79
N ASP A 262 -9.71 -35.21 8.53
CA ASP A 262 -9.32 -33.86 8.08
C ASP A 262 -10.24 -33.28 7.01
N ILE A 263 -10.48 -31.98 7.13
CA ILE A 263 -11.02 -31.13 6.07
C ILE A 263 -9.84 -30.73 5.19
N CYS A 264 -9.93 -31.10 3.92
CA CYS A 264 -8.92 -30.85 2.91
C CYS A 264 -9.38 -29.80 1.89
N VAL A 265 -8.49 -28.89 1.54
CA VAL A 265 -8.67 -27.95 0.42
C VAL A 265 -7.63 -28.28 -0.65
N ASN A 266 -8.06 -28.57 -1.89
CA ASN A 266 -7.19 -29.05 -2.97
C ASN A 266 -6.31 -30.24 -2.55
N GLY A 267 -6.83 -31.14 -1.72
CA GLY A 267 -6.11 -32.32 -1.22
C GLY A 267 -5.16 -32.06 -0.03
N ILE A 268 -5.07 -30.82 0.46
CA ILE A 268 -4.22 -30.42 1.59
C ILE A 268 -5.06 -30.37 2.87
N GLY A 269 -4.67 -31.12 3.90
CA GLY A 269 -5.33 -31.10 5.22
C GLY A 269 -5.17 -29.76 5.95
N VAL A 270 -6.25 -29.00 6.04
CA VAL A 270 -6.24 -27.65 6.62
C VAL A 270 -6.76 -27.62 8.05
N ILE A 271 -7.83 -28.38 8.36
CA ILE A 271 -8.49 -28.37 9.67
C ILE A 271 -8.87 -29.81 10.06
N GLU A 272 -8.62 -30.20 11.31
CA GLU A 272 -9.10 -31.46 11.87
C GLU A 272 -10.61 -31.39 12.16
N THR A 273 -11.37 -32.37 11.68
CA THR A 273 -12.84 -32.46 11.78
C THR A 273 -13.36 -32.48 13.22
N GLN A 274 -12.63 -33.12 14.15
CA GLN A 274 -13.01 -33.24 15.56
C GLN A 274 -12.65 -32.01 16.40
N SER A 275 -11.85 -31.10 15.85
CA SER A 275 -11.47 -29.87 16.54
C SER A 275 -12.65 -28.90 16.63
N LYS A 276 -12.56 -27.94 17.57
CA LYS A 276 -13.53 -26.84 17.67
C LYS A 276 -13.66 -26.06 16.36
N SER A 277 -12.53 -25.83 15.68
CA SER A 277 -12.45 -25.25 14.35
C SER A 277 -13.17 -26.10 13.30
N GLY A 278 -13.01 -27.43 13.35
CA GLY A 278 -13.73 -28.36 12.48
C GLY A 278 -15.25 -28.28 12.66
N ARG A 279 -15.72 -28.24 13.91
CA ARG A 279 -17.15 -28.05 14.22
C ARG A 279 -17.71 -26.74 13.68
N ILE A 280 -16.99 -25.62 13.84
CA ILE A 280 -17.39 -24.33 13.25
C ILE A 280 -17.40 -24.41 11.72
N PHE A 281 -16.39 -25.06 11.11
CA PHE A 281 -16.32 -25.23 9.66
C PHE A 281 -17.51 -26.04 9.12
N PHE A 282 -17.94 -27.08 9.82
CA PHE A 282 -19.12 -27.86 9.44
C PHE A 282 -20.40 -27.04 9.44
N ILE A 283 -20.54 -26.05 10.34
CA ILE A 283 -21.68 -25.12 10.33
C ILE A 283 -21.68 -24.27 9.07
N PHE A 284 -20.52 -23.76 8.65
CA PHE A 284 -20.41 -23.02 7.39
C PHE A 284 -20.68 -23.91 6.18
N LEU A 285 -20.18 -25.14 6.20
CA LEU A 285 -20.37 -26.12 5.14
C LEU A 285 -21.85 -26.49 4.99
N ASP A 286 -22.56 -26.73 6.09
CA ASP A 286 -23.99 -27.05 6.09
C ASP A 286 -24.83 -25.91 5.50
N GLN A 287 -24.57 -24.66 5.92
CA GLN A 287 -25.24 -23.49 5.36
C GLN A 287 -24.93 -23.30 3.86
N PHE A 288 -23.67 -23.50 3.47
CA PHE A 288 -23.24 -23.43 2.07
C PHE A 288 -23.96 -24.48 1.21
N PHE A 289 -24.06 -25.72 1.69
CA PHE A 289 -24.78 -26.78 0.99
C PHE A 289 -26.29 -26.50 0.91
N HIS A 290 -26.87 -25.94 1.97
CA HIS A 290 -28.27 -25.55 1.97
C HIS A 290 -28.55 -24.51 0.86
N ASP A 291 -27.74 -23.46 0.77
CA ASP A 291 -27.93 -22.38 -0.21
C ASP A 291 -27.63 -22.86 -1.64
N PHE A 292 -26.61 -23.71 -1.80
CA PHE A 292 -26.28 -24.36 -3.07
C PHE A 292 -27.42 -25.26 -3.59
N LYS A 293 -27.97 -26.13 -2.72
CA LYS A 293 -29.10 -27.02 -3.08
C LYS A 293 -30.38 -26.26 -3.36
N SER A 294 -30.57 -25.11 -2.70
CA SER A 294 -31.74 -24.26 -2.87
C SER A 294 -31.68 -23.40 -4.14
N GLY A 295 -30.60 -23.47 -4.92
CA GLY A 295 -30.44 -22.72 -6.17
C GLY A 295 -30.29 -21.21 -5.98
N ILE A 296 -29.88 -20.77 -4.78
CA ILE A 296 -29.63 -19.36 -4.47
C ILE A 296 -28.41 -18.91 -5.29
N SER A 297 -28.34 -17.63 -5.68
CA SER A 297 -27.16 -17.12 -6.39
C SER A 297 -25.97 -16.93 -5.42
N PRO A 298 -24.70 -17.16 -5.84
CA PRO A 298 -23.51 -17.00 -4.98
C PRO A 298 -23.44 -15.67 -4.22
N GLU A 299 -23.89 -14.57 -4.83
CA GLU A 299 -23.93 -13.25 -4.20
C GLU A 299 -24.82 -13.24 -2.95
N GLN A 300 -25.91 -14.03 -2.98
CA GLN A 300 -26.98 -14.06 -2.00
C GLN A 300 -26.81 -15.16 -0.92
N TYR A 301 -25.69 -15.90 -0.91
CA TYR A 301 -25.46 -16.94 0.10
C TYR A 301 -25.47 -16.34 1.50
N LYS A 302 -26.19 -16.99 2.41
CA LYS A 302 -26.42 -16.47 3.76
C LYS A 302 -25.10 -16.43 4.54
N THR A 303 -24.81 -15.27 5.14
CA THR A 303 -23.76 -15.14 6.16
C THR A 303 -24.30 -15.57 7.52
N LEU A 304 -23.41 -16.02 8.41
CA LEU A 304 -23.74 -16.35 9.79
C LEU A 304 -22.99 -15.43 10.75
N ASN A 305 -23.68 -14.81 11.69
CA ASN A 305 -23.02 -14.04 12.75
C ASN A 305 -22.54 -14.95 13.89
N VAL A 306 -21.70 -14.41 14.79
CA VAL A 306 -21.13 -15.20 15.91
C VAL A 306 -22.20 -15.77 16.86
N GLY A 307 -23.34 -15.09 17.01
CA GLY A 307 -24.46 -15.57 17.83
C GLY A 307 -25.21 -16.74 17.20
N GLU A 308 -25.46 -16.71 15.89
CA GLU A 308 -26.04 -17.83 15.15
C GLU A 308 -25.13 -19.06 15.19
N ILE A 309 -23.82 -18.86 15.11
CA ILE A 309 -22.83 -19.94 15.25
C ILE A 309 -22.82 -20.47 16.69
N ALA A 310 -22.89 -19.60 17.70
CA ALA A 310 -22.94 -19.98 19.11
C ALA A 310 -24.16 -20.86 19.42
N ASN A 311 -25.32 -20.48 18.90
CA ASN A 311 -26.56 -21.22 19.08
C ASN A 311 -26.49 -22.63 18.47
N ARG A 312 -25.79 -22.78 17.34
CA ARG A 312 -25.58 -24.07 16.67
C ARG A 312 -24.51 -24.96 17.34
N LEU A 313 -23.67 -24.39 18.22
CA LEU A 313 -22.63 -25.12 18.95
C LEU A 313 -23.00 -25.47 20.40
N GLU A 314 -24.23 -25.15 20.82
CA GLU A 314 -24.80 -25.37 22.16
C GLU A 314 -24.09 -24.59 23.30
N ASN A 315 -24.71 -23.49 23.76
CA ASN A 315 -24.37 -22.73 24.98
C ASN A 315 -22.92 -22.19 25.08
N ILE A 316 -22.45 -21.47 24.06
CA ILE A 316 -21.21 -20.70 24.13
C ILE A 316 -21.48 -19.31 24.74
N HIS A 317 -20.97 -19.07 25.95
CA HIS A 317 -21.10 -17.77 26.64
C HIS A 317 -20.07 -16.72 26.17
N ASP A 318 -18.86 -17.13 25.79
CA ASP A 318 -17.80 -16.24 25.30
C ASP A 318 -17.61 -16.39 23.80
N VAL A 319 -18.46 -15.70 23.03
CA VAL A 319 -18.46 -15.77 21.56
C VAL A 319 -17.17 -15.22 20.93
N GLU A 320 -16.44 -14.32 21.60
CA GLU A 320 -15.21 -13.73 21.07
C GLU A 320 -14.05 -14.73 21.09
N GLN A 321 -13.77 -15.32 22.25
CA GLN A 321 -12.67 -16.29 22.38
C GLN A 321 -13.02 -17.64 21.75
N GLN A 322 -14.30 -18.02 21.76
CA GLN A 322 -14.72 -19.35 21.38
C GLN A 322 -15.21 -19.49 19.94
N ILE A 323 -15.51 -18.39 19.26
CA ILE A 323 -16.02 -18.41 17.88
C ILE A 323 -15.20 -17.46 17.00
N ARG A 324 -15.14 -16.16 17.32
CA ARG A 324 -14.45 -15.18 16.46
C ARG A 324 -12.96 -15.46 16.33
N LYS A 325 -12.23 -15.63 17.44
CA LYS A 325 -10.79 -15.93 17.40
C LYS A 325 -10.48 -17.25 16.67
N PRO A 326 -11.21 -18.35 16.89
CA PRO A 326 -11.07 -19.56 16.08
C PRO A 326 -11.31 -19.36 14.59
N ILE A 327 -12.31 -18.58 14.18
CA ILE A 327 -12.56 -18.27 12.76
C ILE A 327 -11.39 -17.51 12.14
N ASN A 328 -10.92 -16.45 12.81
CA ASN A 328 -9.79 -15.66 12.32
C ASN A 328 -8.50 -16.49 12.24
N ARG A 329 -8.28 -17.38 13.22
CA ARG A 329 -7.17 -18.34 13.18
C ARG A 329 -7.32 -19.32 12.02
N MET A 330 -8.51 -19.88 11.78
CA MET A 330 -8.78 -20.76 10.65
C MET A 330 -8.48 -20.08 9.31
N GLN A 331 -8.98 -18.86 9.09
CA GLN A 331 -8.71 -18.09 7.86
C GLN A 331 -7.22 -17.92 7.62
N LYS A 332 -6.46 -17.55 8.67
CA LYS A 332 -5.01 -17.40 8.59
C LYS A 332 -4.32 -18.73 8.28
N THR A 333 -4.61 -19.78 9.04
CA THR A 333 -3.98 -21.10 8.89
C THR A 333 -4.28 -21.75 7.54
N ILE A 334 -5.52 -21.64 7.04
CA ILE A 334 -5.89 -22.15 5.72
C ILE A 334 -5.11 -21.39 4.63
N ALA A 335 -5.09 -20.05 4.68
CA ALA A 335 -4.40 -19.23 3.69
C ALA A 335 -2.88 -19.51 3.67
N GLU A 336 -2.24 -19.56 4.83
CA GLU A 336 -0.80 -19.85 4.96
C GLU A 336 -0.45 -21.25 4.44
N LYS A 337 -1.18 -22.28 4.87
CA LYS A 337 -0.94 -23.66 4.40
C LYS A 337 -1.09 -23.78 2.89
N LEU A 338 -2.15 -23.21 2.33
CA LEU A 338 -2.39 -23.27 0.88
C LEU A 338 -1.37 -22.45 0.09
N ALA A 339 -0.98 -21.27 0.58
CA ALA A 339 0.03 -20.46 -0.07
C ALA A 339 1.40 -21.16 -0.11
N ILE A 340 1.82 -21.77 1.00
CA ILE A 340 3.08 -22.51 1.10
C ILE A 340 3.08 -23.74 0.18
N THR A 341 1.99 -24.52 0.17
CA THR A 341 1.97 -25.80 -0.56
C THR A 341 1.65 -25.64 -2.05
N LEU A 342 0.83 -24.66 -2.44
CA LEU A 342 0.43 -24.46 -3.85
C LEU A 342 1.26 -23.39 -4.57
N GLY A 343 2.07 -22.60 -3.85
CA GLY A 343 2.79 -21.46 -4.44
C GLY A 343 1.86 -20.36 -4.98
N LEU A 344 0.60 -20.32 -4.54
CA LEU A 344 -0.41 -19.37 -4.97
C LEU A 344 -0.57 -18.24 -3.94
N ASN A 345 -0.91 -17.04 -4.41
CA ASN A 345 -1.28 -15.93 -3.53
C ASN A 345 -2.70 -16.15 -2.98
N VAL A 346 -2.83 -16.93 -1.91
CA VAL A 346 -4.11 -17.23 -1.23
C VAL A 346 -4.38 -16.18 -0.15
N LYS A 347 -5.52 -15.50 -0.25
CA LYS A 347 -5.96 -14.48 0.73
C LYS A 347 -6.79 -15.12 1.86
N LYS A 348 -6.88 -14.42 2.99
CA LYS A 348 -7.65 -14.87 4.17
C LYS A 348 -9.13 -15.14 3.86
N ASP A 349 -9.74 -14.33 2.98
CA ASP A 349 -11.15 -14.44 2.60
C ASP A 349 -11.40 -15.37 1.39
N ASP A 350 -10.36 -16.01 0.84
CA ASP A 350 -10.51 -16.89 -0.33
C ASP A 350 -11.25 -18.20 0.00
N ILE A 351 -11.39 -18.58 1.27
CA ILE A 351 -12.11 -19.80 1.69
C ILE A 351 -13.27 -19.47 2.63
N ILE A 352 -13.00 -18.72 3.71
CA ILE A 352 -14.03 -18.23 4.63
C ILE A 352 -14.06 -16.71 4.53
N GLN A 353 -15.15 -16.14 4.01
CA GLN A 353 -15.32 -14.70 3.87
C GLN A 353 -15.81 -14.06 5.17
N THR A 354 -15.25 -12.89 5.48
CA THR A 354 -15.82 -11.95 6.47
C THR A 354 -16.56 -10.84 5.72
N LEU A 355 -17.85 -10.67 5.98
CA LEU A 355 -18.68 -9.66 5.34
C LEU A 355 -19.37 -8.77 6.38
N PRO A 356 -19.65 -7.49 6.08
CA PRO A 356 -20.48 -6.65 6.94
C PRO A 356 -21.85 -7.31 7.18
N TRP A 357 -22.27 -7.40 8.44
CA TRP A 357 -23.58 -7.93 8.80
C TRP A 357 -24.66 -6.89 8.53
N SER A 358 -25.74 -7.27 7.86
CA SER A 358 -26.83 -6.36 7.50
C SER A 358 -27.79 -6.04 8.66
N GLY A 359 -27.34 -6.19 9.91
CA GLY A 359 -28.10 -5.85 11.13
C GLY A 359 -28.05 -4.36 11.47
N ILE A 360 -29.02 -3.90 12.26
CA ILE A 360 -29.09 -2.52 12.77
C ILE A 360 -28.01 -2.35 13.85
N GLY A 361 -26.79 -2.02 13.44
CA GLY A 361 -25.65 -1.80 14.32
C GLY A 361 -24.34 -1.74 13.52
N THR A 362 -23.74 -0.56 13.41
CA THR A 362 -22.46 -0.36 12.73
C THR A 362 -21.33 -1.02 13.54
N LYS A 363 -20.85 -2.19 13.09
CA LYS A 363 -19.61 -2.93 13.43
C LYS A 363 -19.78 -4.45 13.62
N GLU A 364 -20.91 -5.05 13.24
CA GLU A 364 -21.05 -6.51 13.25
C GLU A 364 -20.63 -7.13 11.91
N TYR A 365 -19.96 -8.28 11.97
CA TYR A 365 -19.50 -9.05 10.81
C TYR A 365 -20.15 -10.43 10.80
N GLY A 366 -20.50 -10.89 9.59
CA GLY A 366 -20.93 -12.26 9.33
C GLY A 366 -19.85 -13.06 8.60
N TYR A 367 -19.92 -14.38 8.74
CA TYR A 367 -18.97 -15.33 8.17
C TYR A 367 -19.70 -16.33 7.26
N ARG A 368 -19.10 -16.68 6.13
CA ARG A 368 -19.56 -17.76 5.25
C ARG A 368 -18.42 -18.39 4.48
N LEU A 369 -18.62 -19.59 3.94
CA LEU A 369 -17.74 -20.12 2.91
C LEU A 369 -17.87 -19.26 1.64
N ASN A 370 -16.75 -18.99 0.98
CA ASN A 370 -16.69 -18.17 -0.23
C ASN A 370 -17.27 -18.91 -1.45
N PRO A 371 -18.43 -18.51 -2.00
CA PRO A 371 -19.07 -19.23 -3.10
C PRO A 371 -18.46 -18.95 -4.48
N PHE A 372 -17.58 -17.96 -4.59
CA PHE A 372 -16.90 -17.61 -5.85
C PHE A 372 -15.61 -18.39 -6.07
N THR A 373 -15.06 -18.96 -5.00
CA THR A 373 -13.76 -19.62 -5.02
C THR A 373 -13.88 -21.08 -4.60
N ILE A 374 -14.91 -21.48 -3.85
CA ILE A 374 -15.12 -22.88 -3.46
C ILE A 374 -15.94 -23.61 -4.51
N VAL A 375 -15.42 -24.74 -4.96
CA VAL A 375 -16.12 -25.66 -5.86
C VAL A 375 -16.31 -27.00 -5.15
N LEU A 376 -17.55 -27.48 -5.17
CA LEU A 376 -17.90 -28.83 -4.73
C LEU A 376 -17.85 -29.75 -5.95
N LYS A 377 -16.95 -30.73 -5.96
CA LYS A 377 -17.03 -31.84 -6.93
C LYS A 377 -17.96 -32.91 -6.40
N LYS A 378 -18.76 -33.45 -7.31
CA LYS A 378 -19.71 -34.54 -7.06
C LYS A 378 -18.99 -35.86 -6.81
#